data_AF-A0A922MXA8-F1
#
_entry.id   AF-A0A922MXA8-F1
#
_cell.length_a   1.000
_cell.length_b   1.000
_cell.length_c   1.000
_cell.angle_alpha   90.00
_cell.angle_beta   90.00
_cell.angle_gamma   90.00
#
_symmetry.space_group_name_H-M   'P 1'
#
loop_
_entity.id
_entity.type
_entity.pdbx_description
1 polymer ?
#
loop_
_entity_poly.entity_id
_entity_poly.type
_entity_poly.pdbx_seq_one_letter_code
_entity_poly.pdbx_strand_id
1 'polypeptide(L)'
;MLFCDSSHQGMDQLLTVTTNVVWTLKNLILEVVLCIEFEKFYIASQETQDICVNMLKGNCLSDEIQLYKNVRRLHQAKFNKMNVCGLFYVDAKLPRKMIALVANYTIVLLQFAFL
;
A
#
# COMPACT_ATOMS: atom_id res chain seq x y z
N MET A 1 -22.55 45.85 -1.41
CA MET A 1 -22.90 44.53 -0.84
C MET A 1 -22.38 43.37 -1.70
N LEU A 2 -22.59 43.37 -3.03
CA LEU A 2 -22.08 42.33 -3.95
C LEU A 2 -20.56 42.07 -3.89
N PHE A 3 -19.73 43.10 -3.70
CA PHE A 3 -18.27 42.94 -3.60
C PHE A 3 -17.80 42.20 -2.34
N CYS A 4 -18.54 42.30 -1.23
CA CYS A 4 -18.17 41.62 0.03
C CYS A 4 -18.50 40.11 -0.05
N ASP A 5 -19.59 39.79 -0.74
CA ASP A 5 -20.06 38.42 -0.97
C ASP A 5 -19.10 37.65 -1.91
N SER A 6 -18.63 38.30 -2.98
CA SER A 6 -17.60 37.74 -3.88
C SER A 6 -16.28 37.44 -3.15
N SER A 7 -15.86 38.30 -2.21
CA SER A 7 -14.63 38.09 -1.44
C SER A 7 -14.76 36.99 -0.38
N HIS A 8 -15.93 36.85 0.25
CA HIS A 8 -16.18 35.77 1.21
C HIS A 8 -16.23 34.41 0.50
N GLN A 9 -16.92 34.36 -0.64
CA GLN A 9 -17.03 33.15 -1.46
C GLN A 9 -15.67 32.69 -2.03
N GLY A 10 -14.79 33.63 -2.38
CA GLY A 10 -13.42 33.32 -2.80
C GLY A 10 -12.54 32.75 -1.69
N MET A 11 -12.66 33.25 -0.46
CA MET A 11 -11.92 32.73 0.71
C MET A 11 -12.39 31.33 1.12
N ASP A 12 -13.70 31.08 1.11
CA ASP A 12 -14.26 29.76 1.44
C ASP A 12 -13.83 28.68 0.43
N GLN A 13 -13.76 29.04 -0.86
CA GLN A 13 -13.23 28.15 -1.89
C GLN A 13 -11.74 27.86 -1.71
N LEU A 14 -10.92 28.87 -1.40
CA LEU A 14 -9.50 28.69 -1.15
C LEU A 14 -9.24 27.78 0.08
N LEU A 15 -10.01 27.98 1.15
CA LEU A 15 -9.94 27.13 2.35
C LEU A 15 -10.33 25.68 2.03
N THR A 16 -11.37 25.47 1.23
CA THR A 16 -11.82 24.14 0.82
C THR A 16 -10.77 23.43 -0.03
N VAL A 17 -10.18 24.12 -1.00
CA VAL A 17 -9.13 23.55 -1.88
C VAL A 17 -7.90 23.18 -1.08
N THR A 18 -7.40 24.08 -0.24
CA THR A 18 -6.21 23.82 0.60
C THR A 18 -6.44 22.64 1.53
N THR A 19 -7.61 22.55 2.16
CA THR A 19 -7.96 21.41 3.03
C THR A 19 -7.99 20.08 2.27
N ASN A 20 -8.58 20.06 1.06
CA ASN A 20 -8.62 18.87 0.21
C ASN A 20 -7.24 18.43 -0.26
N VAL A 21 -6.38 19.38 -0.63
CA VAL A 21 -4.99 19.10 -1.03
C VAL A 21 -4.22 18.50 0.15
N VAL A 22 -4.30 19.10 1.33
CA VAL A 22 -3.64 18.59 2.54
C VAL A 22 -4.15 17.19 2.89
N TRP A 23 -5.47 16.96 2.82
CA TRP A 23 -6.07 15.64 3.08
C TRP A 23 -5.56 14.58 2.09
N THR A 24 -5.51 14.93 0.81
CA THR A 24 -5.04 14.03 -0.26
C THR A 24 -3.56 13.70 -0.08
N LEU A 25 -2.72 14.70 0.21
CA LEU A 25 -1.30 14.50 0.49
C LEU A 25 -1.09 13.61 1.71
N LYS A 26 -1.86 13.80 2.78
CA LYS A 26 -1.81 12.95 3.97
C LYS A 26 -2.11 11.48 3.62
N ASN A 27 -3.16 11.23 2.83
CA ASN A 27 -3.52 9.87 2.42
C ASN A 27 -2.43 9.25 1.54
N LEU A 28 -1.85 10.03 0.63
CA LEU A 28 -0.74 9.59 -0.21
C LEU A 28 0.49 9.20 0.63
N ILE A 29 0.85 10.02 1.62
CA ILE A 29 1.98 9.73 2.53
C ILE A 29 1.70 8.45 3.33
N LEU A 30 0.48 8.28 3.86
CA LEU A 30 0.09 7.07 4.58
C LEU A 30 0.19 5.83 3.70
N GLU A 31 -0.26 5.91 2.45
CA GLU A 31 -0.18 4.80 1.50
C GLU A 31 1.29 4.43 1.20
N VAL A 32 2.17 5.43 1.00
CA VAL A 32 3.61 5.20 0.78
C VAL A 32 4.25 4.53 1.99
N VAL A 33 4.00 5.04 3.22
CA VAL A 33 4.55 4.46 4.45
C VAL A 33 4.10 3.02 4.63
N LEU A 34 2.80 2.77 4.45
CA LEU A 34 2.22 1.44 4.55
C LEU A 34 2.89 0.46 3.58
N CYS A 35 3.19 0.91 2.36
CA CYS A 35 3.85 0.08 1.38
C CYS A 35 5.31 -0.24 1.70
N ILE A 36 6.05 0.72 2.26
CA ILE A 36 7.42 0.49 2.73
C ILE A 36 7.43 -0.59 3.81
N GLU A 37 6.51 -0.52 4.78
CA GLU A 37 6.42 -1.50 5.85
C GLU A 37 6.02 -2.90 5.33
N PHE A 38 5.10 -2.96 4.37
CA PHE A 38 4.76 -4.22 3.72
C PHE A 38 5.90 -4.83 2.92
N GLU A 39 6.70 -4.01 2.22
CA GLU A 39 7.88 -4.48 1.50
C GLU A 39 8.91 -5.10 2.45
N LYS A 40 9.22 -4.42 3.57
CA LYS A 40 10.10 -4.95 4.62
C LYS A 40 9.58 -6.26 5.20
N PHE A 41 8.29 -6.33 5.52
CA PHE A 41 7.65 -7.54 6.03
C PHE A 41 7.73 -8.69 5.03
N TYR A 42 7.51 -8.41 3.74
CA TYR A 42 7.55 -9.43 2.69
C TYR A 42 8.95 -10.00 2.49
N ILE A 43 9.98 -9.13 2.47
CA ILE A 43 11.38 -9.54 2.41
C ILE A 43 11.73 -10.45 3.59
N ALA A 44 11.45 -10.03 4.82
CA ALA A 44 11.74 -10.82 6.02
C ALA A 44 10.97 -12.15 6.05
N SER A 45 9.73 -12.16 5.57
CA SER A 45 8.93 -13.39 5.45
C SER A 45 9.52 -14.36 4.43
N GLN A 46 9.99 -13.85 3.29
CA GLN A 46 10.58 -14.67 2.24
C GLN A 46 11.95 -15.23 2.67
N GLU A 47 12.80 -14.43 3.31
CA GLU A 47 14.07 -14.90 3.89
C GLU A 47 13.85 -16.05 4.89
N THR A 48 12.83 -15.93 5.75
CA THR A 48 12.48 -17.00 6.70
C THR A 48 12.07 -18.29 5.97
N GLN A 49 11.35 -18.18 4.85
CA GLN A 49 11.01 -19.35 4.04
C GLN A 49 12.22 -19.97 3.37
N ASP A 50 13.11 -19.14 2.81
CA ASP A 50 14.32 -19.62 2.12
C ASP A 50 15.24 -20.37 3.09
N ILE A 51 15.42 -19.84 4.30
CA ILE A 51 16.15 -20.53 5.39
C ILE A 51 15.47 -21.86 5.74
N CYS A 52 14.15 -21.87 5.92
CA CYS A 52 13.38 -23.06 6.25
C CYS A 52 13.48 -24.15 5.16
N VAL A 53 13.44 -23.77 3.88
CA VAL A 53 13.62 -24.69 2.75
C VAL A 53 15.06 -25.21 2.69
N ASN A 54 16.04 -24.35 2.95
CA ASN A 54 17.45 -24.74 2.92
C ASN A 54 17.78 -25.70 4.07
N MET A 55 17.28 -25.44 5.29
CA MET A 55 17.41 -26.34 6.44
C MET A 55 16.71 -27.68 6.20
N LEU A 56 15.53 -27.67 5.56
CA LEU A 56 14.81 -28.91 5.22
C LEU A 56 15.57 -29.78 4.18
N LYS A 57 16.42 -29.18 3.35
CA LYS A 57 17.30 -29.89 2.40
C LYS A 57 18.59 -30.40 3.08
N GLY A 58 18.97 -29.83 4.22
CA GLY A 58 20.11 -30.29 5.02
C GLY A 58 19.77 -31.51 5.88
N ASN A 59 20.81 -32.12 6.47
CA ASN A 59 20.65 -33.20 7.44
C ASN A 59 20.23 -32.62 8.81
N CYS A 60 18.95 -32.31 8.98
CA CYS A 60 18.36 -31.86 10.26
C CYS A 60 17.82 -33.02 11.10
N LEU A 61 17.69 -32.80 12.41
CA LEU A 61 17.00 -33.73 13.31
C LEU A 61 15.49 -33.82 12.99
N SER A 62 14.85 -34.95 13.34
CA SER A 62 13.41 -35.19 13.07
C SER A 62 12.50 -34.09 13.57
N ASP A 63 12.82 -33.52 14.73
CA ASP A 63 11.98 -32.57 15.45
C ASP A 63 12.06 -31.17 14.81
N GLU A 64 13.25 -30.79 14.33
CA GLU A 64 13.48 -29.56 13.56
C GLU A 64 12.77 -29.65 12.19
N ILE A 65 12.85 -30.81 11.53
CA ILE A 65 12.15 -31.07 10.26
C ILE A 65 10.63 -30.90 10.44
N GLN A 66 10.07 -31.37 11.54
CA GLN A 66 8.63 -31.24 11.82
C GLN A 66 8.25 -29.78 12.08
N LEU A 67 9.07 -29.02 12.80
CA LEU A 67 8.89 -27.59 13.00
C LEU A 67 8.89 -26.84 11.66
N TYR A 68 9.90 -27.06 10.81
CA TYR A 68 10.01 -26.43 9.49
C TYR A 68 8.84 -26.78 8.58
N LYS A 69 8.40 -28.05 8.55
CA LYS A 69 7.20 -28.47 7.81
C LYS A 69 5.93 -27.79 8.31
N ASN A 70 5.79 -27.62 9.63
CA ASN A 70 4.64 -26.95 10.22
C ASN A 70 4.64 -25.45 9.93
N VAL A 71 5.79 -24.79 10.01
CA VAL A 71 5.95 -23.38 9.61
C VAL A 71 5.63 -23.22 8.12
N ARG A 72 6.12 -24.11 7.26
CA ARG A 72 5.80 -24.09 5.82
C ARG A 72 4.33 -24.34 5.55
N ARG A 73 3.69 -25.28 6.25
CA ARG A 73 2.24 -25.53 6.13
C ARG A 73 1.41 -24.36 6.64
N LEU A 74 1.79 -23.76 7.76
CA LEU A 74 1.12 -22.59 8.30
C LEU A 74 1.24 -21.40 7.34
N HIS A 75 2.42 -21.21 6.75
CA HIS A 75 2.62 -20.22 5.71
C HIS A 75 1.77 -20.55 4.47
N GLN A 76 1.79 -21.77 3.93
CA GLN A 76 0.95 -22.12 2.78
C GLN A 76 -0.57 -22.01 3.06
N ALA A 77 -1.02 -22.32 4.27
CA ALA A 77 -2.44 -22.33 4.64
C ALA A 77 -2.97 -20.94 5.06
N LYS A 78 -2.13 -20.12 5.70
CA LYS A 78 -2.53 -18.78 6.20
C LYS A 78 -1.90 -17.63 5.44
N PHE A 79 -0.72 -17.82 4.90
CA PHE A 79 0.02 -16.84 4.10
C PHE A 79 -0.28 -17.04 2.61
N ASN A 80 -1.54 -16.79 2.26
CA ASN A 80 -1.79 -16.27 0.92
C ASN A 80 -1.16 -14.87 0.90
N LYS A 81 -0.27 -14.59 -0.06
CA LYS A 81 0.45 -13.31 -0.22
C LYS A 81 -0.47 -12.16 0.24
N MET A 82 -0.04 -11.45 1.30
CA MET A 82 -0.93 -10.63 2.13
C MET A 82 -1.85 -9.79 1.25
N ASN A 83 -3.14 -10.09 1.34
CA ASN A 83 -4.15 -9.54 0.44
C ASN A 83 -4.91 -8.48 1.23
N VAL A 84 -4.60 -7.21 1.02
CA VAL A 84 -5.33 -6.12 1.69
C VAL A 84 -6.75 -6.11 1.14
N CYS A 85 -7.73 -6.25 2.04
CA CYS A 85 -9.16 -6.35 1.73
C CYS A 85 -9.54 -7.51 0.79
N GLY A 86 -8.69 -8.53 0.62
CA GLY A 86 -8.97 -9.66 -0.27
C GLY A 86 -8.93 -9.34 -1.78
N LEU A 87 -8.61 -8.10 -2.16
CA LEU A 87 -8.72 -7.60 -3.53
C LEU A 87 -7.37 -7.30 -4.20
N PHE A 88 -6.33 -7.02 -3.41
CA PHE A 88 -5.01 -6.69 -3.91
C PHE A 88 -3.90 -7.42 -3.17
N TYR A 89 -3.17 -8.25 -3.90
CA TYR A 89 -1.86 -8.72 -3.47
C TYR A 89 -0.99 -7.49 -3.19
N VAL A 90 -0.56 -7.34 -1.94
CA VAL A 90 0.40 -6.30 -1.54
C VAL A 90 1.76 -6.70 -2.08
N ASP A 91 1.92 -6.46 -3.37
CA ASP A 91 3.18 -6.49 -4.08
C ASP A 91 3.74 -5.06 -4.07
N ALA A 92 5.06 -4.87 -4.07
CA ALA A 92 5.68 -3.53 -4.12
C ALA A 92 5.24 -2.69 -5.35
N LYS A 93 4.59 -3.34 -6.32
CA LYS A 93 3.97 -2.74 -7.50
C LYS A 93 2.59 -2.12 -7.24
N LEU A 94 1.91 -2.47 -6.15
CA LEU A 94 0.56 -2.01 -5.82
C LEU A 94 0.49 -0.49 -5.58
N PRO A 95 1.27 0.12 -4.67
CA PRO A 95 1.30 1.58 -4.51
C PRO A 95 1.69 2.31 -5.79
N ARG A 96 2.68 1.78 -6.51
CA ARG A 96 3.14 2.38 -7.77
C ARG A 96 2.01 2.46 -8.79
N LYS A 97 1.19 1.41 -8.88
CA LYS A 97 0.02 1.38 -9.77
C LYS A 97 -1.11 2.29 -9.27
N MET A 98 -1.35 2.34 -7.96
CA MET A 98 -2.38 3.20 -7.37
C MET A 98 -2.05 4.68 -7.57
N ILE A 99 -0.80 5.09 -7.32
CA ILE A 99 -0.32 6.46 -7.55
C ILE A 99 -0.45 6.84 -9.03
N ALA A 100 -0.04 5.96 -9.94
CA ALA A 100 -0.17 6.20 -11.37
C ALA A 100 -1.64 6.34 -11.79
N LEU A 101 -2.53 5.52 -11.23
CA LEU A 101 -3.97 5.60 -11.48
C LEU A 101 -4.53 6.94 -11.00
N VAL A 102 -4.27 7.31 -9.73
CA VAL A 102 -4.73 8.59 -9.15
C VAL A 102 -4.21 9.77 -9.95
N ALA A 103 -2.93 9.78 -10.32
CA ALA A 103 -2.34 10.84 -11.13
C ALA A 103 -3.01 10.94 -12.51
N ASN A 104 -3.18 9.81 -13.21
CA ASN A 104 -3.83 9.79 -14.51
C ASN A 104 -5.28 10.29 -14.45
N TYR A 105 -6.07 9.82 -13.48
CA TYR A 105 -7.44 10.28 -13.30
C TYR A 105 -7.50 11.76 -12.94
N THR A 106 -6.58 12.24 -12.11
CA THR A 106 -6.48 13.67 -11.76
C THR A 106 -6.17 14.51 -13.01
N ILE A 107 -5.21 14.08 -13.83
CA ILE A 107 -4.87 14.76 -15.09
C ILE A 107 -6.08 14.79 -16.03
N VAL A 108 -6.79 13.68 -16.19
CA VAL A 108 -7.99 13.61 -17.04
C VAL A 108 -9.08 14.56 -16.53
N LEU A 109 -9.36 14.56 -15.22
CA LEU A 109 -10.33 15.48 -14.63
C LEU A 109 -9.92 16.95 -14.81
N LEU A 110 -8.63 17.26 -14.67
CA LEU A 110 -8.10 18.60 -14.93
C LEU A 110 -8.27 18.98 -16.41
N GLN A 111 -8.00 18.06 -17.34
CA GLN A 111 -8.25 18.29 -18.76
C GLN A 111 -9.73 18.64 -19.01
N PHE A 112 -10.68 17.89 -18.46
CA PHE A 112 -12.11 18.23 -18.59
C PHE A 112 -12.53 19.54 -17.92
N ALA A 113 -11.77 20.01 -16.92
CA ALA A 113 -12.10 21.26 -16.22
C ALA A 113 -11.54 22.50 -16.95
N PHE A 114 -10.43 22.37 -17.67
CA PHE A 114 -9.72 23.48 -18.30
C PHE A 114 -9.81 23.51 -19.84
N LEU A 115 -10.30 22.44 -20.46
CA LEU A 115 -10.36 22.23 -21.91
C LEU A 115 -11.84 22.09 -22.34
#